data_AF-A0AAP9HAV9-F1
#
_entry.id   AF-A0AAP9HAV9-F1
#
_cell.length_a   1.000
_cell.length_b   1.000
_cell.length_c   1.000
_cell.angle_alpha   90.00
_cell.angle_beta   90.00
_cell.angle_gamma   90.00
#
_symmetry.space_group_name_H-M   'P 1'
#
loop_
_entity.id
_entity.type
_entity.pdbx_description
1 polymer ?
#
loop_
_entity_poly.entity_id
_entity_poly.type
_entity_poly.pdbx_seq_one_letter_code
_entity_poly.pdbx_strand_id
1 'polypeptide(L)'
;MMKKRNVIFIAVGILWHMPGYAASFDCKKASSYAELTICSTPSLSSLDDKLNALYRKALTEKADQATMIKKSQLLWLKSIRNKATTVSQLDSAYKGRINDLVAVLGVLSEQKTAESAAPSVRQVNPASPPAPTNLQQAVQDDGGVPPSFPSHTDPVTKVCKVSMQYGRGFKDKYLSGKKNDPYTIKVTDSGDSFVIHFDQNYGLGDMDSGEISALGQEYLNIKKESDGSTSYYTRPANAKFSSYRLKSTSNNETQLQVILYACNVAAAS
;
A
#
# COMPACT_ATOMS: atom_id res chain seq x y z
N MET A 1 -12.74 -59.84 -36.55
CA MET A 1 -12.59 -59.39 -35.15
C MET A 1 -11.73 -58.13 -35.11
N MET A 2 -12.16 -57.14 -34.33
CA MET A 2 -11.91 -55.70 -34.51
C MET A 2 -10.48 -55.21 -34.20
N LYS A 3 -9.94 -54.32 -35.05
CA LYS A 3 -8.70 -53.54 -34.83
C LYS A 3 -8.97 -52.43 -33.80
N LYS A 4 -8.24 -52.42 -32.68
CA LYS A 4 -8.28 -51.37 -31.64
C LYS A 4 -7.63 -50.08 -32.18
N ARG A 5 -8.37 -48.97 -32.17
CA ARG A 5 -7.84 -47.62 -32.47
C ARG A 5 -7.58 -46.90 -31.14
N ASN A 6 -6.33 -46.55 -30.88
CA ASN A 6 -5.95 -45.72 -29.74
C ASN A 6 -6.44 -44.29 -29.98
N VAL A 7 -7.36 -43.82 -29.14
CA VAL A 7 -7.79 -42.42 -29.11
C VAL A 7 -6.92 -41.70 -28.09
N ILE A 8 -6.02 -40.85 -28.57
CA ILE A 8 -5.24 -39.93 -27.74
C ILE A 8 -6.16 -38.76 -27.39
N PHE A 9 -6.59 -38.67 -26.13
CA PHE A 9 -7.26 -37.50 -25.60
C PHE A 9 -6.21 -36.42 -25.33
N ILE A 10 -6.12 -35.43 -26.23
CA ILE A 10 -5.39 -34.18 -25.96
C ILE A 10 -6.27 -33.36 -25.02
N ALA A 11 -5.96 -33.41 -23.72
CA ALA A 11 -6.53 -32.51 -22.73
C ALA A 11 -5.99 -31.10 -23.01
N VAL A 12 -6.78 -30.27 -23.70
CA VAL A 12 -6.52 -28.84 -23.85
C VAL A 12 -6.78 -28.20 -22.50
N GLY A 13 -5.75 -28.11 -21.67
CA GLY A 13 -5.77 -27.35 -20.43
C GLY A 13 -5.92 -25.86 -20.75
N ILE A 14 -7.08 -25.29 -20.41
CA ILE A 14 -7.29 -23.84 -20.44
C ILE A 14 -6.35 -23.24 -19.39
N LEU A 15 -5.20 -22.72 -19.82
CA LEU A 15 -4.36 -21.87 -19.00
C LEU A 15 -5.19 -20.62 -18.69
N TRP A 16 -5.78 -20.56 -17.49
CA TRP A 16 -6.27 -19.32 -16.91
C TRP A 16 -5.08 -18.35 -16.77
N HIS A 17 -4.82 -17.56 -17.81
CA HIS A 17 -4.00 -16.36 -17.69
C HIS A 17 -4.82 -15.37 -16.89
N MET A 18 -4.57 -15.30 -15.59
CA MET A 18 -4.99 -14.14 -14.81
C MET A 18 -4.32 -12.92 -15.46
N PRO A 19 -5.10 -11.93 -15.95
CA PRO A 19 -4.54 -10.74 -16.56
C PRO A 19 -3.70 -10.02 -15.49
N GLY A 20 -2.38 -10.14 -15.59
CA GLY A 20 -1.47 -9.36 -14.77
C GLY A 20 -1.52 -7.93 -15.26
N TYR A 21 -1.84 -6.99 -14.38
CA TYR A 21 -1.62 -5.58 -14.66
C TYR A 21 -0.12 -5.37 -14.82
N ALA A 22 0.29 -4.77 -15.94
CA ALA A 22 1.69 -4.44 -16.16
C ALA A 22 2.01 -3.21 -15.30
N ALA A 23 2.81 -3.39 -14.25
CA ALA A 23 3.53 -2.29 -13.64
C ALA A 23 4.78 -1.99 -14.47
N SER A 24 5.51 -0.92 -14.15
CA SER A 24 6.77 -0.59 -14.81
C SER A 24 7.92 -1.59 -14.54
N PHE A 25 7.63 -2.65 -13.78
CA PHE A 25 8.51 -3.76 -13.42
C PHE A 25 7.80 -5.11 -13.56
N ASP A 26 8.57 -6.20 -13.56
CA ASP A 26 8.04 -7.56 -13.68
C ASP A 26 7.33 -8.00 -12.40
N CYS A 27 6.00 -8.00 -12.43
CA CYS A 27 5.16 -8.41 -11.30
C CYS A 27 5.38 -9.86 -10.85
N LYS A 28 5.97 -10.73 -11.68
CA LYS A 28 6.33 -12.10 -11.26
C LYS A 28 7.53 -12.13 -10.32
N LYS A 29 8.30 -11.03 -10.25
CA LYS A 29 9.48 -10.86 -9.38
C LYS A 29 9.20 -9.97 -8.17
N ALA A 30 7.98 -9.46 -8.04
CA ALA A 30 7.58 -8.64 -6.90
C ALA A 30 7.77 -9.41 -5.58
N SER A 31 8.38 -8.77 -4.59
CA SER A 31 8.68 -9.42 -3.30
C SER A 31 8.38 -8.54 -2.09
N SER A 32 8.39 -7.22 -2.27
CA SER A 32 8.02 -6.27 -1.22
C SER A 32 6.52 -6.00 -1.19
N TYR A 33 6.00 -5.59 -0.02
CA TYR A 33 4.61 -5.12 0.10
C TYR A 33 4.26 -4.08 -0.98
N ALA A 34 5.14 -3.09 -1.19
CA ALA A 34 4.91 -2.04 -2.18
C ALA A 34 4.73 -2.64 -3.58
N GLU A 35 5.68 -3.45 -4.04
CA GLU A 35 5.63 -4.06 -5.39
C GLU A 35 4.41 -4.96 -5.57
N LEU A 36 4.15 -5.83 -4.59
CA LEU A 36 3.03 -6.77 -4.64
C LEU A 36 1.68 -6.04 -4.65
N THR A 37 1.57 -4.95 -3.88
CA THR A 37 0.38 -4.10 -3.83
C THR A 37 0.18 -3.34 -5.13
N ILE A 38 1.24 -2.81 -5.74
CA ILE A 38 1.18 -2.15 -7.05
C ILE A 38 0.68 -3.13 -8.11
N CYS A 39 1.23 -4.34 -8.16
CA CYS A 39 0.86 -5.36 -9.14
C CYS A 39 -0.58 -5.87 -9.01
N SER A 40 -1.16 -5.79 -7.82
CA SER A 40 -2.53 -6.25 -7.54
C SER A 40 -3.57 -5.14 -7.50
N THR A 41 -3.15 -3.87 -7.63
CA THR A 41 -4.03 -2.71 -7.52
C THR A 41 -4.00 -1.89 -8.81
N PRO A 42 -5.03 -1.97 -9.68
CA PRO A 42 -5.00 -1.35 -11.01
C PRO A 42 -4.70 0.14 -11.00
N SER A 43 -5.26 0.89 -10.03
CA SER A 43 -5.01 2.32 -9.89
C SER A 43 -3.56 2.64 -9.54
N LEU A 44 -2.91 1.82 -8.69
CA LEU A 44 -1.49 1.99 -8.37
C LEU A 44 -0.59 1.59 -9.53
N SER A 45 -0.93 0.51 -10.26
CA SER A 45 -0.21 0.10 -11.48
C SER A 45 -0.20 1.25 -12.50
N SER A 46 -1.36 1.90 -12.70
CA SER A 46 -1.47 3.04 -13.62
C SER A 46 -0.62 4.24 -13.18
N LEU A 47 -0.59 4.54 -11.87
CA LEU A 47 0.29 5.59 -11.33
C LEU A 47 1.76 5.25 -11.53
N ASP A 48 2.14 3.98 -11.38
CA ASP A 48 3.51 3.51 -11.56
C ASP A 48 3.98 3.66 -13.02
N ASP A 49 3.14 3.29 -13.98
CA ASP A 49 3.41 3.50 -15.41
C ASP A 49 3.58 4.97 -15.75
N LYS A 50 2.67 5.83 -15.26
CA LYS A 50 2.72 7.27 -15.47
C LYS A 50 4.01 7.88 -14.91
N LEU A 51 4.38 7.49 -13.68
CA LEU A 51 5.61 7.94 -13.05
C LEU A 51 6.83 7.52 -13.89
N ASN A 52 6.91 6.26 -14.30
CA ASN A 52 8.02 5.74 -15.09
C ASN A 52 8.16 6.47 -16.45
N ALA A 53 7.04 6.78 -17.11
CA ALA A 53 7.04 7.58 -18.34
C ALA A 53 7.62 8.99 -18.11
N LEU A 54 7.16 9.69 -17.07
CA LEU A 54 7.65 11.02 -16.71
C LEU A 54 9.12 11.00 -16.30
N TYR A 55 9.54 10.00 -15.54
CA TYR A 55 10.93 9.84 -15.12
C TYR A 55 11.86 9.65 -16.34
N ARG A 56 11.48 8.80 -17.30
CA ARG A 56 12.23 8.61 -18.55
C ARG A 56 12.31 9.91 -19.34
N LYS A 57 11.18 10.62 -19.48
CA LYS A 57 11.13 11.93 -20.13
C LYS A 57 12.07 12.93 -19.46
N ALA A 58 12.07 13.00 -18.12
CA ALA A 58 12.94 13.90 -17.36
C ALA A 58 14.43 13.57 -17.54
N LEU A 59 14.80 12.30 -17.61
CA LEU A 59 16.18 11.89 -17.90
C LEU A 59 16.64 12.29 -19.31
N THR A 60 15.72 12.31 -20.27
CA THR A 60 16.02 12.70 -21.65
C THR A 60 16.07 14.22 -21.82
N GLU A 61 15.08 14.96 -21.31
CA GLU A 61 14.96 16.40 -21.51
C GLU A 61 15.84 17.24 -20.56
N LYS A 62 16.23 16.69 -19.41
CA LYS A 62 17.10 17.33 -18.41
C LYS A 62 18.39 16.53 -18.25
N ALA A 63 19.06 16.27 -19.37
CA ALA A 63 20.24 15.41 -19.42
C ALA A 63 21.38 15.91 -18.51
N ASP A 64 21.54 17.23 -18.37
CA ASP A 64 22.46 17.90 -17.45
C ASP A 64 22.17 17.57 -15.97
N GLN A 65 20.92 17.31 -15.62
CA GLN A 65 20.46 16.99 -14.27
C GLN A 65 20.22 15.49 -14.05
N ALA A 66 20.49 14.65 -15.04
CA ALA A 66 20.15 13.22 -15.02
C ALA A 66 20.69 12.48 -13.79
N THR A 67 21.92 12.79 -13.35
CA THR A 67 22.53 12.19 -12.14
C THR A 67 21.74 12.53 -10.88
N MET A 68 21.32 13.79 -10.73
CA MET A 68 20.53 14.24 -9.58
C MET A 68 19.12 13.65 -9.61
N ILE A 69 18.49 13.57 -10.79
CA ILE A 69 17.17 12.95 -10.98
C ILE A 69 17.22 11.46 -10.61
N LYS A 70 18.24 10.71 -11.08
CA LYS A 70 18.47 9.30 -10.70
C LYS A 70 18.63 9.14 -9.18
N LYS A 71 19.46 9.97 -8.55
CA LYS A 71 19.69 9.93 -7.10
C LYS A 71 18.40 10.23 -6.33
N SER A 72 17.66 11.26 -6.72
CA SER A 72 16.36 11.62 -6.14
C SER A 72 15.35 10.48 -6.27
N GLN A 73 15.29 9.82 -7.43
CA GLN A 73 14.40 8.68 -7.66
C GLN A 73 14.75 7.49 -6.75
N LEU A 74 16.04 7.16 -6.63
CA LEU A 74 16.50 6.09 -5.73
C LEU A 74 16.19 6.39 -4.26
N LEU A 75 16.36 7.65 -3.84
CA LEU A 75 16.01 8.07 -2.48
C LEU A 75 14.51 7.98 -2.22
N TRP A 76 13.68 8.43 -3.18
CA TRP A 76 12.23 8.30 -3.09
C TRP A 76 11.80 6.83 -2.96
N LEU A 77 12.37 5.93 -3.78
CA LEU A 77 12.11 4.49 -3.69
C LEU A 77 12.43 3.94 -2.30
N LYS A 78 13.61 4.25 -1.76
CA LYS A 78 14.10 3.73 -0.47
C LYS A 78 13.37 4.31 0.74
N SER A 79 13.09 5.61 0.73
CA SER A 79 12.66 6.33 1.92
C SER A 79 11.15 6.55 1.98
N ILE A 80 10.46 6.49 0.85
CA ILE A 80 9.03 6.81 0.77
C ILE A 80 8.26 5.58 0.28
N ARG A 81 8.45 5.17 -0.98
CA ARG A 81 7.66 4.07 -1.57
C ARG A 81 7.83 2.76 -0.80
N ASN A 82 9.07 2.32 -0.58
CA ASN A 82 9.34 1.04 0.08
C ASN A 82 9.05 1.05 1.59
N LYS A 83 8.80 2.22 2.19
CA LYS A 83 8.40 2.34 3.60
C LYS A 83 6.89 2.43 3.79
N ALA A 84 6.12 2.59 2.70
CA ALA A 84 4.67 2.62 2.78
C ALA A 84 4.13 1.28 3.29
N THR A 85 3.14 1.34 4.18
CA THR A 85 2.48 0.17 4.78
C THR A 85 0.97 0.18 4.54
N THR A 86 0.46 1.20 3.83
CA THR A 86 -0.92 1.27 3.33
C THR A 86 -0.97 1.52 1.84
N VAL A 87 -2.08 1.15 1.22
CA VAL A 87 -2.42 1.55 -0.15
C VAL A 87 -2.53 3.08 -0.27
N SER A 88 -3.10 3.75 0.73
CA SER A 88 -3.22 5.22 0.73
C SER A 88 -1.87 5.92 0.77
N GLN A 89 -0.89 5.41 1.54
CA GLN A 89 0.46 5.95 1.54
C GLN A 89 1.16 5.74 0.21
N LEU A 90 0.97 4.58 -0.44
CA LEU A 90 1.48 4.36 -1.80
C LEU A 90 0.84 5.35 -2.79
N ASP A 91 -0.49 5.48 -2.78
CA ASP A 91 -1.21 6.42 -3.66
C ASP A 91 -0.69 7.85 -3.50
N SER A 92 -0.61 8.37 -2.26
CA SER A 92 -0.05 9.69 -1.98
C SER A 92 1.42 9.81 -2.39
N ALA A 93 2.24 8.79 -2.13
CA ALA A 93 3.66 8.78 -2.51
C ALA A 93 3.85 8.88 -4.03
N TYR A 94 3.05 8.12 -4.80
CA TYR A 94 3.09 8.14 -6.26
C TYR A 94 2.61 9.48 -6.82
N LYS A 95 1.47 10.01 -6.33
CA LYS A 95 0.96 11.33 -6.74
C LYS A 95 1.96 12.45 -6.47
N GLY A 96 2.55 12.48 -5.26
CA GLY A 96 3.58 13.45 -4.91
C GLY A 96 4.79 13.36 -5.86
N ARG A 97 5.28 12.16 -6.13
CA ARG A 97 6.44 11.98 -7.01
C ARG A 97 6.16 12.33 -8.47
N ILE A 98 4.96 12.04 -8.95
CA ILE A 98 4.51 12.46 -10.28
C ILE A 98 4.54 13.99 -10.37
N ASN A 99 4.05 14.69 -9.35
CA ASN A 99 4.07 16.15 -9.31
C ASN A 99 5.50 16.70 -9.32
N ASP A 100 6.43 16.10 -8.54
CA ASP A 100 7.85 16.49 -8.57
C ASP A 100 8.44 16.37 -9.99
N LEU A 101 8.19 15.26 -10.68
CA LEU A 101 8.72 15.02 -12.02
C LEU A 101 8.09 15.96 -13.06
N VAL A 102 6.79 16.26 -12.92
CA VAL A 102 6.11 17.26 -13.75
C VAL A 102 6.73 18.64 -13.54
N ALA A 103 7.04 19.03 -12.29
CA ALA A 103 7.71 20.29 -12.00
C ALA A 103 9.11 20.34 -12.63
N VAL A 104 9.91 19.28 -12.49
CA VAL A 104 11.24 19.18 -13.14
C VAL A 104 11.14 19.37 -14.66
N LEU A 105 10.13 18.80 -15.30
CA LEU A 105 9.87 18.96 -16.73
C LEU A 105 9.37 20.37 -17.09
N GLY A 106 8.47 20.95 -16.28
CA GLY A 106 7.82 22.25 -16.49
C GLY A 106 8.70 23.49 -16.32
N VAL A 107 9.86 23.37 -15.66
CA VAL A 107 10.87 24.44 -15.50
C VAL A 107 11.51 24.92 -16.83
N LEU A 108 11.04 24.47 -18.01
CA LEU A 108 11.46 25.01 -19.32
C LEU A 108 10.37 25.76 -20.10
N SER A 109 9.21 26.08 -19.50
CA SER A 109 8.21 26.93 -20.16
C SER A 109 8.22 28.41 -19.75
N GLU A 110 9.00 28.81 -18.73
CA GLU A 110 8.98 30.18 -18.19
C GLU A 110 10.33 30.93 -18.23
N GLN A 111 11.33 30.44 -18.97
CA GLN A 111 12.59 31.19 -19.19
C GLN A 111 12.80 31.59 -20.66
N LYS A 112 11.77 32.20 -21.26
CA LYS A 112 11.94 33.05 -22.44
C LYS A 112 11.00 34.26 -22.40
N THR A 113 11.21 35.16 -21.43
CA THR A 113 11.18 36.62 -21.64
C THR A 113 11.76 37.28 -20.39
N ALA A 114 12.99 37.76 -20.50
CA ALA A 114 13.55 38.71 -19.55
C ALA A 114 13.47 40.13 -20.16
N GLU A 115 13.43 41.12 -19.26
CA GLU A 115 13.99 42.47 -19.44
C GLU A 115 13.07 43.57 -20.00
N SER A 116 12.41 44.33 -19.11
CA SER A 116 12.63 45.79 -19.00
C SER A 116 11.83 46.42 -17.85
N ALA A 117 12.53 47.26 -17.08
CA ALA A 117 12.06 48.31 -16.15
C ALA A 117 11.67 47.93 -14.71
N ALA A 118 12.63 48.13 -13.80
CA ALA A 118 12.40 48.70 -12.46
C ALA A 118 12.86 50.19 -12.48
N PRO A 119 12.64 51.05 -11.45
CA PRO A 119 12.10 50.77 -10.11
C PRO A 119 11.10 51.82 -9.54
N SER A 120 10.43 51.52 -8.41
CA SER A 120 10.44 52.42 -7.23
C SER A 120 9.86 51.74 -5.98
N VAL A 121 10.54 51.96 -4.87
CA VAL A 121 10.31 51.42 -3.53
C VAL A 121 9.23 52.23 -2.80
N ARG A 122 8.26 51.57 -2.15
CA ARG A 122 7.50 52.15 -1.04
C ARG A 122 7.52 51.19 0.15
N GLN A 123 8.23 51.61 1.20
CA GLN A 123 8.22 51.01 2.53
C GLN A 123 6.84 51.13 3.19
N VAL A 124 6.37 50.05 3.80
CA VAL A 124 5.45 50.10 4.95
C VAL A 124 6.02 49.18 6.04
N ASN A 125 6.25 49.78 7.21
CA ASN A 125 6.79 49.16 8.42
C ASN A 125 5.70 48.41 9.23
N PRO A 126 6.07 47.60 10.24
CA PRO A 126 5.41 46.33 10.56
C PRO A 126 4.25 46.47 11.56
N ALA A 127 3.21 45.66 11.38
CA ALA A 127 2.17 45.42 12.37
C ALA A 127 2.55 44.23 13.27
N SER A 128 2.28 44.39 14.57
CA SER A 128 2.53 43.48 15.68
C SER A 128 2.02 42.04 15.47
N PRO A 129 2.61 41.04 16.14
CA PRO A 129 2.32 39.62 15.91
C PRO A 129 0.90 39.22 16.34
N PRO A 130 0.20 38.38 15.58
CA PRO A 130 -1.01 37.73 16.08
C PRO A 130 -0.65 36.68 17.14
N ALA A 131 -1.49 36.62 18.17
CA ALA A 131 -1.47 35.68 19.29
C ALA A 131 -1.39 34.20 18.83
N PRO A 132 -0.90 33.27 19.67
CA PRO A 132 -0.74 31.87 19.29
C PRO A 132 -2.10 31.26 18.95
N THR A 133 -2.30 30.97 17.67
CA THR A 133 -3.46 30.24 17.18
C THR A 133 -3.26 28.76 17.49
N ASN A 134 -4.23 28.18 18.16
CA ASN A 134 -4.30 26.79 18.58
C ASN A 134 -3.99 25.82 17.40
N LEU A 135 -3.10 24.84 17.62
CA LEU A 135 -2.65 23.81 16.68
C LEU A 135 -3.74 22.79 16.25
N GLN A 136 -5.02 23.10 16.46
CA GLN A 136 -6.12 22.20 16.14
C GLN A 136 -6.82 22.43 14.80
N GLN A 137 -6.49 23.46 14.01
CA GLN A 137 -7.22 23.73 12.76
C GLN A 137 -6.30 24.04 11.58
N ALA A 138 -5.94 22.98 10.86
CA ALA A 138 -5.72 22.99 9.41
C ALA A 138 -5.82 21.55 8.87
N VAL A 139 -7.03 20.97 8.92
CA VAL A 139 -7.43 19.92 7.99
C VAL A 139 -8.40 20.60 7.03
N GLN A 140 -7.95 20.79 5.78
CA GLN A 140 -8.82 21.28 4.73
C GLN A 140 -9.88 20.20 4.44
N ASP A 141 -11.11 20.62 4.69
CA ASP A 141 -12.39 19.97 4.42
C ASP A 141 -12.57 19.83 2.90
N ASP A 142 -12.26 18.64 2.38
CA ASP A 142 -12.84 18.16 1.13
C ASP A 142 -14.13 17.45 1.58
N GLY A 143 -15.30 18.03 1.30
CA GLY A 143 -16.62 17.71 1.89
C GLY A 143 -17.15 16.29 1.67
N GLY A 144 -16.34 15.27 1.95
CA GLY A 144 -16.72 13.88 2.07
C GLY A 144 -17.15 13.60 3.50
N VAL A 145 -18.33 13.00 3.64
CA VAL A 145 -18.81 12.39 4.89
C VAL A 145 -17.63 11.65 5.56
N PRO A 146 -17.28 11.93 6.83
CA PRO A 146 -16.24 11.18 7.53
C PRO A 146 -16.59 9.69 7.40
N PRO A 147 -15.63 8.81 7.07
CA PRO A 147 -15.94 7.41 6.77
C PRO A 147 -16.74 6.84 7.95
N SER A 148 -18.04 6.64 7.71
CA SER A 148 -18.98 6.19 8.73
C SER A 148 -18.45 4.86 9.26
N PHE A 149 -18.38 4.74 10.57
CA PHE A 149 -17.94 3.51 11.20
C PHE A 149 -18.72 2.32 10.61
N PRO A 150 -18.06 1.27 10.11
CA PRO A 150 -18.77 0.11 9.61
C PRO A 150 -19.42 -0.56 10.81
N SER A 151 -20.74 -0.56 10.82
CA SER A 151 -21.52 -1.33 11.79
C SER A 151 -21.18 -2.81 11.69
N HIS A 152 -21.52 -3.55 12.74
CA HIS A 152 -21.51 -5.01 12.67
C HIS A 152 -22.33 -5.50 11.47
N THR A 153 -21.78 -6.47 10.75
CA THR A 153 -22.38 -7.08 9.56
C THR A 153 -22.24 -8.60 9.63
N ASP A 154 -23.01 -9.29 8.80
CA ASP A 154 -22.83 -10.73 8.61
C ASP A 154 -21.37 -11.03 8.21
N PRO A 155 -20.69 -11.96 8.90
CA PRO A 155 -19.28 -12.23 8.65
C PRO A 155 -19.02 -12.70 7.21
N VAL A 156 -18.11 -12.00 6.51
CA VAL A 156 -17.69 -12.34 5.15
C VAL A 156 -16.27 -12.88 5.16
N THR A 157 -16.08 -14.11 4.67
CA THR A 157 -14.73 -14.66 4.48
C THR A 157 -14.09 -14.11 3.21
N LYS A 158 -12.88 -13.58 3.34
CA LYS A 158 -12.02 -13.12 2.24
C LYS A 158 -10.74 -13.95 2.20
N VAL A 159 -10.20 -14.17 1.01
CA VAL A 159 -8.86 -14.71 0.80
C VAL A 159 -7.96 -13.54 0.41
N CYS A 160 -6.91 -13.33 1.19
CA CYS A 160 -5.94 -12.26 1.00
C CYS A 160 -4.58 -12.85 0.64
N LYS A 161 -3.80 -12.10 -0.16
CA LYS A 161 -2.36 -12.32 -0.21
C LYS A 161 -1.72 -11.75 1.06
N VAL A 162 -0.62 -12.33 1.51
CA VAL A 162 0.07 -11.93 2.75
C VAL A 162 1.53 -11.56 2.53
N SER A 163 1.96 -10.50 3.22
CA SER A 163 3.36 -10.14 3.45
C SER A 163 3.63 -10.19 4.95
N MET A 164 4.66 -10.92 5.39
CA MET A 164 5.07 -10.99 6.79
C MET A 164 6.49 -10.45 6.96
N GLN A 165 6.71 -9.67 8.00
CA GLN A 165 8.02 -9.17 8.41
C GLN A 165 8.24 -9.52 9.88
N TYR A 166 9.40 -10.07 10.20
CA TYR A 166 9.73 -10.51 11.55
C TYR A 166 10.80 -9.61 12.20
N GLY A 167 10.69 -9.46 13.52
CA GLY A 167 11.67 -8.75 14.35
C GLY A 167 13.01 -9.49 14.46
N ARG A 168 14.04 -8.81 14.97
CA ARG A 168 15.34 -9.43 15.23
C ARG A 168 15.20 -10.58 16.23
N GLY A 169 15.71 -11.76 15.86
CA GLY A 169 15.61 -12.97 16.68
C GLY A 169 14.36 -13.82 16.44
N PHE A 170 13.36 -13.29 15.72
CA PHE A 170 12.20 -14.04 15.27
C PHE A 170 12.48 -14.56 13.85
N LYS A 171 12.88 -15.83 13.75
CA LYS A 171 13.00 -16.53 12.46
C LYS A 171 11.64 -17.13 12.06
N ASP A 172 11.54 -17.62 10.82
CA ASP A 172 10.41 -18.38 10.25
C ASP A 172 10.04 -19.62 11.08
N LYS A 173 9.50 -19.41 12.29
CA LYS A 173 8.93 -20.46 13.13
C LYS A 173 7.54 -20.87 12.62
N TYR A 174 6.97 -20.05 11.74
CA TYR A 174 5.55 -20.01 11.41
C TYR A 174 5.28 -20.31 9.92
N LEU A 175 6.23 -20.86 9.16
CA LEU A 175 5.93 -21.41 7.84
C LEU A 175 5.87 -22.92 7.97
N SER A 176 4.68 -23.44 8.25
CA SER A 176 4.47 -24.90 8.22
C SER A 176 4.77 -25.40 6.80
N GLY A 177 5.34 -26.60 6.66
CA GLY A 177 5.73 -27.18 5.37
C GLY A 177 4.57 -27.46 4.39
N LYS A 178 3.36 -26.96 4.66
CA LYS A 178 2.17 -27.04 3.79
C LYS A 178 2.23 -25.92 2.74
N LYS A 179 2.94 -26.16 1.64
CA LYS A 179 3.40 -25.18 0.66
C LYS A 179 2.54 -25.05 -0.62
N ASN A 180 1.25 -25.37 -0.58
CA ASN A 180 0.46 -25.34 -1.83
C ASN A 180 0.16 -23.89 -2.30
N ASP A 181 -0.07 -22.93 -1.39
CA ASP A 181 -0.03 -21.46 -1.65
C ASP A 181 0.35 -20.71 -0.35
N PRO A 182 1.64 -20.67 0.03
CA PRO A 182 2.12 -20.12 1.30
C PRO A 182 2.03 -18.58 1.38
N TYR A 183 1.35 -17.94 0.43
CA TYR A 183 1.18 -16.50 0.36
C TYR A 183 -0.28 -16.09 0.44
N THR A 184 -1.19 -16.98 0.87
CA THR A 184 -2.59 -16.65 1.11
C THR A 184 -3.06 -16.95 2.53
N ILE A 185 -3.90 -16.07 3.07
CA ILE A 185 -4.53 -16.19 4.39
C ILE A 185 -6.01 -15.85 4.25
N LYS A 186 -6.87 -16.56 4.99
CA LYS A 186 -8.28 -16.22 5.12
C LYS A 186 -8.49 -15.18 6.21
N VAL A 187 -9.41 -14.26 5.96
CA VAL A 187 -9.89 -13.27 6.95
C VAL A 187 -11.40 -13.35 7.00
N THR A 188 -11.97 -13.42 8.19
CA THR A 188 -13.40 -13.21 8.38
C THR A 188 -13.60 -11.75 8.80
N ASP A 189 -14.37 -10.99 8.02
CA ASP A 189 -14.63 -9.56 8.21
C ASP A 189 -16.10 -9.36 8.57
N SER A 190 -16.36 -8.81 9.76
CA SER A 190 -17.71 -8.55 10.28
C SER A 190 -18.05 -7.06 10.27
N GLY A 191 -17.31 -6.24 9.53
CA GLY A 191 -17.54 -4.79 9.47
C GLY A 191 -16.83 -4.08 10.62
N ASP A 192 -17.24 -4.27 11.86
CA ASP A 192 -16.66 -3.64 13.05
C ASP A 192 -15.49 -4.41 13.68
N SER A 193 -15.18 -5.59 13.14
CA SER A 193 -14.16 -6.51 13.63
C SER A 193 -13.70 -7.44 12.52
N PHE A 194 -12.53 -8.08 12.68
CA PHE A 194 -12.06 -9.11 11.77
C PHE A 194 -11.17 -10.14 12.47
N VAL A 195 -11.18 -11.36 11.95
CA VAL A 195 -10.35 -12.48 12.42
C VAL A 195 -9.40 -12.90 11.31
N ILE A 196 -8.09 -12.92 11.60
CA ILE A 196 -7.08 -13.45 10.68
C ILE A 196 -6.82 -14.92 11.02
N HIS A 197 -7.09 -15.81 10.06
CA HIS A 197 -6.99 -17.26 10.26
C HIS A 197 -5.59 -17.79 9.91
N PHE A 198 -4.69 -17.79 10.89
CA PHE A 198 -3.32 -18.31 10.68
C PHE A 198 -3.20 -19.81 10.90
N ASP A 199 -4.08 -20.43 11.70
CA ASP A 199 -3.90 -21.80 12.20
C ASP A 199 -3.75 -22.83 11.06
N GLN A 200 -4.41 -22.53 9.93
CA GLN A 200 -4.38 -23.39 8.74
C GLN A 200 -3.03 -23.45 8.05
N ASN A 201 -2.24 -22.36 8.08
CA ASN A 201 -1.07 -22.19 7.20
C ASN A 201 0.23 -21.89 7.97
N TYR A 202 0.14 -21.17 9.08
CA TYR A 202 1.31 -20.60 9.76
C TYR A 202 1.53 -21.13 11.19
N GLY A 203 0.65 -21.99 11.70
CA GLY A 203 0.76 -22.53 13.06
C GLY A 203 0.71 -21.47 14.16
N LEU A 204 0.15 -20.30 13.84
CA LEU A 204 -0.29 -19.30 14.81
C LEU A 204 -1.79 -19.51 15.02
N GLY A 205 -2.30 -19.30 16.23
CA GLY A 205 -3.74 -19.27 16.45
C GLY A 205 -4.42 -18.16 15.65
N ASP A 206 -5.74 -18.24 15.55
CA ASP A 206 -6.53 -17.18 14.94
C ASP A 206 -6.38 -15.87 15.71
N MET A 207 -6.16 -14.78 14.98
CA MET A 207 -5.91 -13.46 15.55
C MET A 207 -7.15 -12.60 15.38
N ASP A 208 -7.91 -12.46 16.47
CA ASP A 208 -9.14 -11.68 16.54
C ASP A 208 -8.83 -10.22 16.90
N SER A 209 -9.23 -9.29 16.02
CA SER A 209 -9.06 -7.86 16.26
C SER A 209 -9.87 -7.33 17.43
N GLY A 210 -10.95 -7.99 17.82
CA GLY A 210 -12.04 -7.37 18.55
C GLY A 210 -12.66 -6.19 17.78
N GLU A 211 -13.47 -5.38 18.46
CA GLU A 211 -14.06 -4.18 17.87
C GLU A 211 -12.97 -3.14 17.55
N ILE A 212 -12.90 -2.66 16.30
CA ILE A 212 -11.90 -1.68 15.84
C ILE A 212 -12.52 -0.31 15.74
N SER A 213 -12.00 0.72 16.42
CA SER A 213 -12.55 2.09 16.39
C SER A 213 -11.93 2.98 15.30
N ALA A 214 -12.62 4.03 14.83
CA ALA A 214 -12.07 4.99 13.88
C ALA A 214 -10.96 5.86 14.50
N LEU A 215 -9.83 5.98 13.82
CA LEU A 215 -8.70 6.85 14.17
C LEU A 215 -8.13 7.49 12.89
N GLY A 216 -8.62 8.68 12.56
CA GLY A 216 -8.21 9.39 11.35
C GLY A 216 -8.65 8.67 10.07
N GLN A 217 -7.69 8.16 9.30
CA GLN A 217 -7.94 7.45 8.03
C GLN A 217 -7.91 5.91 8.17
N GLU A 218 -7.84 5.41 9.40
CA GLU A 218 -7.75 3.98 9.72
C GLU A 218 -8.74 3.59 10.82
N TYR A 219 -9.17 2.33 10.83
CA TYR A 219 -9.79 1.70 11.98
C TYR A 219 -8.73 0.93 12.76
N LEU A 220 -8.75 1.01 14.09
CA LEU A 220 -7.72 0.47 14.98
C LEU A 220 -8.33 -0.17 16.23
N ASN A 221 -7.79 -1.32 16.63
CA ASN A 221 -7.84 -1.78 18.02
C ASN A 221 -6.43 -2.15 18.51
N ILE A 222 -6.18 -1.93 19.80
CA ILE A 222 -4.93 -2.28 20.46
C ILE A 222 -5.25 -3.24 21.60
N LYS A 223 -4.65 -4.43 21.57
CA LYS A 223 -4.87 -5.47 22.58
C LYS A 223 -3.57 -5.83 23.27
N LYS A 224 -3.62 -5.98 24.59
CA LYS A 224 -2.57 -6.63 25.37
C LYS A 224 -2.84 -8.13 25.33
N GLU A 225 -1.89 -8.90 24.82
CA GLU A 225 -2.02 -10.34 24.70
C GLU A 225 -1.51 -11.05 25.96
N SER A 226 -1.90 -12.30 26.16
CA SER A 226 -1.57 -13.09 27.36
C SER A 226 -0.07 -13.35 27.52
N ASP A 227 0.69 -13.34 26.42
CA ASP A 227 2.15 -13.47 26.42
C ASP A 227 2.87 -12.16 26.78
N GLY A 228 2.13 -11.11 27.11
CA GLY A 228 2.65 -9.79 27.44
C GLY A 228 2.99 -8.93 26.23
N SER A 229 2.80 -9.41 25.00
CA SER A 229 2.92 -8.58 23.79
C SER A 229 1.72 -7.65 23.63
N THR A 230 1.88 -6.61 22.80
CA THR A 230 0.81 -5.70 22.40
C THR A 230 0.58 -5.83 20.91
N SER A 231 -0.64 -6.21 20.53
CA SER A 231 -1.09 -6.31 19.14
C SER A 231 -1.86 -5.06 18.71
N TYR A 232 -1.55 -4.58 17.52
CA TYR A 232 -2.21 -3.47 16.85
C TYR A 232 -2.90 -4.00 15.60
N TYR A 233 -4.23 -3.97 15.59
CA TYR A 233 -5.07 -4.43 14.49
C TYR A 233 -5.55 -3.22 13.72
N THR A 234 -5.18 -3.09 12.45
CA THR A 234 -5.60 -1.94 11.63
C THR A 234 -6.21 -2.34 10.31
N ARG A 235 -7.20 -1.55 9.88
CA ARG A 235 -7.83 -1.63 8.56
C ARG A 235 -7.97 -0.22 8.01
N PRO A 236 -7.64 0.07 6.73
CA PRO A 236 -7.93 1.38 6.17
C PRO A 236 -9.42 1.69 6.23
N ALA A 237 -9.77 2.96 6.51
CA ALA A 237 -11.16 3.40 6.46
C ALA A 237 -11.71 3.48 5.02
N ASN A 238 -10.80 3.51 4.05
CA ASN A 238 -11.14 3.54 2.64
C ASN A 238 -11.54 2.13 2.15
N ALA A 239 -12.84 1.96 1.89
CA ALA A 239 -13.42 0.72 1.39
C ALA A 239 -12.90 0.27 0.01
N LYS A 240 -12.21 1.12 -0.76
CA LYS A 240 -11.68 0.77 -2.10
C LYS A 240 -10.61 -0.30 -2.06
N PHE A 241 -9.93 -0.50 -0.93
CA PHE A 241 -8.83 -1.46 -0.82
C PHE A 241 -8.99 -2.29 0.45
N SER A 242 -9.68 -3.43 0.34
CA SER A 242 -9.73 -4.41 1.43
C SER A 242 -8.32 -4.88 1.76
N SER A 243 -7.81 -4.45 2.91
CA SER A 243 -6.51 -4.83 3.47
C SER A 243 -6.58 -4.81 4.98
N TYR A 244 -5.86 -5.71 5.62
CA TYR A 244 -5.84 -5.86 7.07
C TYR A 244 -4.40 -5.93 7.53
N ARG A 245 -4.13 -5.42 8.72
CA ARG A 245 -2.79 -5.47 9.28
C ARG A 245 -2.82 -5.82 10.74
N LEU A 246 -1.81 -6.58 11.11
CA LEU A 246 -1.49 -6.94 12.47
C LEU A 246 -0.04 -6.56 12.71
N LYS A 247 0.22 -5.78 13.75
CA LYS A 247 1.57 -5.56 14.26
C LYS A 247 1.61 -6.02 15.70
N SER A 248 2.49 -6.95 16.03
CA SER A 248 2.76 -7.35 17.41
C SER A 248 4.08 -6.72 17.88
N THR A 249 4.08 -6.18 19.08
CA THR A 249 5.24 -5.58 19.73
C THR A 249 5.44 -6.16 21.11
N SER A 250 6.69 -6.31 21.53
CA SER A 250 7.05 -6.68 22.89
C SER A 250 8.28 -5.88 23.28
N ASN A 251 8.30 -5.31 24.49
CA ASN A 251 9.36 -4.42 24.97
C ASN A 251 9.71 -3.28 24.00
N ASN A 252 8.68 -2.66 23.41
CA ASN A 252 8.79 -1.61 22.37
C ASN A 252 9.49 -2.03 21.06
N GLU A 253 9.79 -3.31 20.88
CA GLU A 253 10.32 -3.85 19.64
C GLU A 253 9.22 -4.55 18.83
N THR A 254 9.23 -4.35 17.51
CA THR A 254 8.29 -5.05 16.62
C THR A 254 8.75 -6.49 16.45
N GLN A 255 7.89 -7.43 16.83
CA GLN A 255 8.17 -8.86 16.75
C GLN A 255 7.63 -9.47 15.47
N LEU A 256 6.45 -9.01 15.05
CA LEU A 256 5.77 -9.45 13.84
C LEU A 256 4.99 -8.28 13.23
N GLN A 257 5.08 -8.15 11.92
CA GLN A 257 4.20 -7.30 11.13
C GLN A 257 3.62 -8.12 9.98
N VAL A 258 2.30 -8.19 9.92
CA VAL A 258 1.54 -8.87 8.88
C VAL A 258 0.72 -7.84 8.12
N ILE A 259 0.81 -7.90 6.80
CA ILE A 259 0.01 -7.08 5.90
C ILE A 259 -0.72 -8.00 4.93
N LEU A 260 -2.04 -7.97 5.01
CA LEU A 260 -2.96 -8.66 4.12
C LEU A 260 -3.43 -7.68 3.05
N TYR A 261 -3.27 -8.05 1.80
CA TYR A 261 -3.58 -7.20 0.65
C TYR A 261 -4.22 -8.03 -0.47
N ALA A 262 -4.77 -7.35 -1.48
CA ALA A 262 -5.50 -7.99 -2.58
C ALA A 262 -6.57 -8.98 -2.07
N CYS A 263 -7.30 -8.58 -1.03
CA CYS A 263 -8.32 -9.42 -0.41
C CYS A 263 -9.57 -9.48 -1.27
N ASN A 264 -10.01 -10.68 -1.60
CA ASN A 264 -11.23 -10.93 -2.37
C ASN A 264 -12.17 -11.83 -1.56
N VAL A 265 -13.49 -11.62 -1.70
CA VAL A 265 -14.49 -12.51 -1.09
C VAL A 265 -14.24 -13.94 -1.58
N ALA A 266 -14.16 -14.88 -0.65
CA ALA A 266 -14.00 -16.29 -0.98
C ALA A 266 -15.22 -16.76 -1.77
N ALA A 267 -15.02 -17.51 -2.86
CA ALA A 267 -16.14 -18.14 -3.55
C ALA A 267 -16.91 -19.04 -2.57
N ALA A 268 -18.24 -18.95 -2.56
CA ALA A 268 -19.07 -19.91 -1.86
C ALA A 268 -18.79 -21.30 -2.47
N SER A 269 -18.22 -22.18 -1.66
CA SER A 269 -17.97 -23.58 -2.01
C SER A 269 -19.23 -24.42 -1.89
#